data_AF-A0A6L7WP53-F1
#
_entry.id   AF-A0A6L7WP53-F1
#
_cell.length_a   1.000
_cell.length_b   1.000
_cell.length_c   1.000
_cell.angle_alpha   90.00
_cell.angle_beta   90.00
_cell.angle_gamma   90.00
#
_symmetry.space_group_name_H-M   'P 1'
#
loop_
_entity.id
_entity.type
_entity.pdbx_description
1 polymer ?
#
loop_
_entity_poly.entity_id
_entity_poly.type
_entity_poly.pdbx_seq_one_letter_code
_entity_poly.pdbx_strand_id
1 'polypeptide(L)'
;MSERSGTLGTVLRHEWRLLRADRAVVTVLVLFVALAAYALGTGERRASAHRSALERVAEASRRTVAELRQQAMDAERRLGAPSDRPPEYGPRDPEFVLAATRQRNVVLPPSPHEALAVGRTDLYPDVYSVMTLEIGINPYPQALPSKGAGPIFGRAIENVTSPRRLLVGHFDLLFVMVYGYPLLIIALTCNLLATEREEGTLALVLAQPIRLRTLVAAKIALRGGLIVGLALLCPVIGIAASTGFAAPGDGTR
;
A
#
# COMPACT_ATOMS: atom_id res chain seq x y z
N MET A 1 48.26 -0.75 -15.49
CA MET A 1 46.86 -0.66 -14.98
C MET A 1 46.76 -0.13 -13.54
N SER A 2 47.84 -0.11 -12.74
CA SER A 2 47.82 0.33 -11.34
C SER A 2 47.62 1.85 -11.14
N GLU A 3 48.26 2.71 -11.96
CA GLU A 3 48.16 4.17 -11.78
C GLU A 3 46.77 4.76 -12.02
N ARG A 4 45.97 4.19 -12.92
CA ARG A 4 44.62 4.70 -13.25
C ARG A 4 43.63 4.56 -12.08
N SER A 5 43.80 3.56 -11.21
CA SER A 5 42.93 3.38 -10.05
C SER A 5 43.16 4.44 -8.97
N GLY A 6 44.40 4.92 -8.80
CA GLY A 6 44.74 5.95 -7.81
C GLY A 6 44.10 7.31 -8.12
N THR A 7 44.11 7.70 -9.40
CA THR A 7 43.50 8.96 -9.85
C THR A 7 41.97 8.93 -9.71
N LEU A 8 41.32 7.83 -10.11
CA LEU A 8 39.85 7.71 -10.02
C LEU A 8 39.36 7.78 -8.57
N GLY A 9 40.03 7.07 -7.65
CA GLY A 9 39.67 7.09 -6.23
C GLY A 9 39.83 8.49 -5.60
N THR A 10 40.84 9.24 -6.03
CA THR A 10 41.06 10.62 -5.56
C THR A 10 39.98 11.56 -6.07
N VAL A 11 39.62 11.45 -7.36
CA VAL A 11 38.52 12.22 -7.96
C VAL A 11 37.19 11.90 -7.25
N LEU A 12 36.85 10.63 -7.07
CA LEU A 12 35.64 10.21 -6.35
C LEU A 12 35.57 10.80 -4.93
N ARG A 13 36.68 10.79 -4.18
CA ARG A 13 36.72 11.36 -2.82
C ARG A 13 36.51 12.88 -2.82
N HIS A 14 37.02 13.57 -3.84
CA HIS A 14 36.84 15.02 -3.97
C HIS A 14 35.40 15.35 -4.37
N GLU A 15 34.88 14.68 -5.38
CA GLU A 15 33.50 14.81 -5.84
C GLU A 15 32.48 14.49 -4.74
N TRP A 16 32.74 13.47 -3.90
CA TRP A 16 31.90 13.16 -2.75
C TRP A 16 31.87 14.29 -1.71
N ARG A 17 33.02 14.93 -1.47
CA ARG A 17 33.10 16.09 -0.56
C ARG A 17 32.34 17.29 -1.11
N LEU A 18 32.48 17.56 -2.41
CA LEU A 18 31.72 18.62 -3.09
C LEU A 18 30.21 18.34 -3.03
N LEU A 19 29.80 17.11 -3.35
CA LEU A 19 28.38 16.72 -3.33
C LEU A 19 27.75 16.86 -1.93
N ARG A 20 28.49 16.54 -0.87
CA ARG A 20 28.02 16.72 0.52
C ARG A 20 28.01 18.16 0.99
N ALA A 21 28.85 19.03 0.40
CA ALA A 21 28.90 20.44 0.73
C ALA A 21 27.84 21.26 0.00
N ASP A 22 27.31 20.73 -1.11
CA ASP A 22 26.25 21.37 -1.88
C ASP A 22 24.93 21.41 -1.08
N ARG A 23 24.55 22.62 -0.66
CA ARG A 23 23.35 22.86 0.14
C ARG A 23 22.07 22.50 -0.61
N ALA A 24 22.03 22.65 -1.94
CA ALA A 24 20.85 22.31 -2.71
C ALA A 24 20.64 20.78 -2.69
N VAL A 25 21.71 20.02 -2.92
CA VAL A 25 21.69 18.55 -2.86
C VAL A 25 21.28 18.06 -1.48
N VAL A 26 21.88 18.61 -0.42
CA VAL A 26 21.53 18.23 0.96
C VAL A 26 20.07 18.58 1.28
N THR A 27 19.60 19.76 0.89
CA THR A 27 18.21 20.21 1.14
C THR A 27 17.21 19.29 0.45
N VAL A 28 17.45 18.97 -0.83
CA VAL A 28 16.58 18.09 -1.61
C VAL A 28 16.59 16.67 -1.02
N LEU A 29 17.74 16.16 -0.61
CA LEU A 29 17.84 14.83 0.00
C LEU A 29 17.11 14.77 1.34
N VAL A 30 17.31 15.77 2.21
CA VAL A 30 16.61 15.86 3.50
C VAL A 30 15.11 15.97 3.30
N LEU A 31 14.66 16.81 2.37
CA LEU A 31 13.24 16.97 2.04
C LEU A 31 12.66 15.65 1.54
N PHE A 32 13.34 14.95 0.63
CA PHE A 32 12.87 13.66 0.13
C PHE A 32 12.78 12.62 1.25
N VAL A 33 13.80 12.52 2.11
CA VAL A 33 13.80 11.60 3.26
C VAL A 33 12.67 11.95 4.24
N ALA A 34 12.43 13.24 4.50
CA ALA A 34 11.32 13.68 5.34
C ALA A 34 9.96 13.31 4.74
N LEU A 35 9.77 13.50 3.42
CA LEU A 35 8.55 13.09 2.72
C LEU A 35 8.37 11.56 2.76
N ALA A 36 9.42 10.78 2.54
CA ALA A 36 9.37 9.32 2.60
C ALA A 36 9.06 8.83 4.03
N ALA A 37 9.70 9.41 5.05
CA ALA A 37 9.43 9.07 6.45
C ALA A 37 7.99 9.45 6.86
N TYR A 38 7.52 10.62 6.45
CA TYR A 38 6.14 11.03 6.67
C TYR A 38 5.16 10.09 5.98
N ALA A 39 5.42 9.72 4.72
CA ALA A 39 4.62 8.79 3.93
C ALA A 39 4.52 7.41 4.57
N LEU A 40 5.64 6.88 5.09
CA LEU A 40 5.67 5.61 5.83
C LEU A 40 4.83 5.69 7.11
N GLY A 41 4.99 6.75 7.90
CA GLY A 41 4.21 6.94 9.12
C GLY A 41 2.71 7.08 8.85
N THR A 42 2.32 7.78 7.79
CA THR A 42 0.92 7.88 7.39
C THR A 42 0.37 6.60 6.77
N GLY A 43 1.21 5.83 6.08
CA GLY A 43 0.87 4.52 5.53
C GLY A 43 0.57 3.50 6.62
N GLU A 44 1.46 3.36 7.61
CA GLU A 44 1.28 2.43 8.75
C GLU A 44 0.04 2.74 9.59
N ARG A 45 -0.20 4.02 9.90
CA ARG A 45 -1.41 4.44 10.63
C ARG A 45 -2.69 4.09 9.89
N ARG A 46 -2.67 4.10 8.55
CA ARG A 46 -3.83 3.71 7.74
C ARG A 46 -3.96 2.21 7.60
N ALA A 47 -2.85 1.50 7.35
CA ALA A 47 -2.84 0.05 7.24
C ALA A 47 -3.29 -0.62 8.55
N SER A 48 -2.89 -0.09 9.70
CA SER A 48 -3.38 -0.55 11.02
C SER A 48 -4.87 -0.29 11.23
N ALA A 49 -5.35 0.90 10.85
CA ALA A 49 -6.78 1.22 10.89
C ALA A 49 -7.60 0.30 9.97
N HIS A 50 -7.08 0.02 8.77
CA HIS A 50 -7.68 -0.90 7.81
C HIS A 50 -7.72 -2.34 8.34
N ARG A 51 -6.58 -2.87 8.83
CA ARG A 51 -6.51 -4.19 9.49
C ARG A 51 -7.54 -4.35 10.60
N SER A 52 -7.63 -3.36 11.49
CA SER A 52 -8.61 -3.39 12.59
C SER A 52 -10.05 -3.40 12.08
N ALA A 53 -10.33 -2.75 10.94
CA ALA A 53 -11.66 -2.73 10.34
C ALA A 53 -12.01 -4.09 9.74
N LEU A 54 -11.07 -4.71 9.03
CA LEU A 54 -11.24 -6.06 8.48
C LEU A 54 -11.44 -7.11 9.59
N GLU A 55 -10.68 -7.02 10.68
CA GLU A 55 -10.85 -7.89 11.85
C GLU A 55 -12.23 -7.76 12.48
N ARG A 56 -12.74 -6.52 12.65
CA ARG A 56 -14.11 -6.29 13.16
C ARG A 56 -15.17 -6.90 12.25
N VAL A 57 -15.01 -6.80 10.93
CA VAL A 57 -15.92 -7.40 9.95
C VAL A 57 -15.86 -8.92 10.00
N ALA A 58 -14.66 -9.49 10.04
CA ALA A 58 -14.46 -10.94 10.13
C ALA A 58 -15.05 -11.50 11.44
N GLU A 59 -14.84 -10.82 12.56
CA GLU A 59 -15.37 -11.24 13.86
C GLU A 59 -16.90 -11.12 13.91
N ALA A 60 -17.47 -10.03 13.39
CA ALA A 60 -18.92 -9.89 13.25
C ALA A 60 -19.51 -11.04 12.42
N SER A 61 -18.90 -11.41 11.29
CA SER A 61 -19.33 -12.54 10.49
C SER A 61 -19.24 -13.87 11.24
N ARG A 62 -18.17 -14.11 12.02
CA ARG A 62 -18.06 -15.31 12.87
C ARG A 62 -19.15 -15.36 13.94
N ARG A 63 -19.46 -14.22 14.58
CA ARG A 63 -20.54 -14.13 15.58
C ARG A 63 -21.90 -14.45 14.98
N THR A 64 -22.24 -13.85 13.83
CA THR A 64 -23.50 -14.15 13.14
C THR A 64 -23.64 -15.63 12.79
N VAL A 65 -22.57 -16.27 12.29
CA VAL A 65 -22.60 -17.71 12.00
C VAL A 65 -22.77 -18.54 13.28
N ALA A 66 -22.12 -18.16 14.38
CA ALA A 66 -22.24 -18.85 15.66
C ALA A 66 -23.66 -18.73 16.26
N GLU A 67 -24.25 -17.53 16.19
CA GLU A 67 -25.63 -17.27 16.62
C GLU A 67 -26.64 -18.09 15.81
N LEU A 68 -26.52 -18.09 14.48
CA LEU A 68 -27.37 -18.92 13.60
C LEU A 68 -27.23 -20.41 13.93
N ARG A 69 -26.00 -20.86 14.20
CA ARG A 69 -25.75 -22.25 14.60
C ARG A 69 -26.40 -22.59 15.94
N GLN A 70 -26.35 -21.70 16.92
CA GLN A 70 -27.02 -21.90 18.21
C GLN A 70 -28.54 -21.93 18.04
N GLN A 71 -29.11 -21.00 17.27
CA GLN A 71 -30.55 -20.97 16.97
C GLN A 71 -31.03 -22.26 16.29
N ALA A 72 -30.25 -22.80 15.35
CA ALA A 72 -30.55 -24.07 14.71
C ALA A 72 -30.57 -25.23 15.72
N MET A 73 -29.55 -25.33 16.58
CA MET A 73 -29.47 -26.38 17.63
C MET A 73 -30.61 -26.28 18.64
N ASP A 74 -30.98 -25.07 19.07
CA ASP A 74 -32.07 -24.86 20.01
C ASP A 74 -33.43 -25.19 19.41
N ALA A 75 -33.63 -24.86 18.14
CA ALA A 75 -34.84 -25.25 17.43
C ALA A 75 -34.93 -26.78 17.25
N GLU A 76 -33.84 -27.46 16.93
CA GLU A 76 -33.82 -28.93 16.89
C GLU A 76 -34.16 -29.56 18.25
N ARG A 77 -33.67 -29.00 19.36
CA ARG A 77 -34.01 -29.45 20.72
C ARG A 77 -35.48 -29.27 21.05
N ARG A 78 -36.09 -28.16 20.61
CA ARG A 78 -37.52 -27.86 20.85
C ARG A 78 -38.47 -28.75 20.06
N LEU A 79 -38.07 -29.21 18.88
CA LEU A 79 -38.95 -29.99 18.02
C LEU A 79 -39.20 -31.42 18.52
N GLY A 80 -38.26 -32.04 19.25
CA GLY A 80 -38.43 -33.38 19.85
C GLY A 80 -38.65 -34.53 18.85
N ALA A 81 -37.80 -35.56 18.89
CA ALA A 81 -37.76 -36.73 17.98
C ALA A 81 -37.60 -36.40 16.46
N PRO A 82 -37.05 -37.33 15.64
CA PRO A 82 -36.99 -37.17 14.19
C PRO A 82 -38.41 -37.17 13.62
N SER A 83 -38.78 -36.12 12.88
CA SER A 83 -39.97 -36.11 12.05
C SER A 83 -39.53 -36.33 10.60
N ASP A 84 -40.12 -37.33 9.93
CA ASP A 84 -39.86 -37.66 8.52
C ASP A 84 -40.43 -36.63 7.53
N ARG A 85 -41.17 -35.62 8.01
CA ARG A 85 -41.68 -34.54 7.15
C ARG A 85 -40.64 -33.43 7.04
N PRO A 86 -40.20 -33.05 5.83
CA PRO A 86 -39.35 -31.88 5.65
C PRO A 86 -40.11 -30.65 6.20
N PRO A 87 -39.52 -29.89 7.14
CA PRO A 87 -40.20 -28.73 7.70
C PRO A 87 -40.42 -27.69 6.62
N GLU A 88 -41.66 -27.25 6.47
CA GLU A 88 -42.10 -26.27 5.49
C GLU A 88 -41.69 -24.85 5.96
N TYR A 89 -40.39 -24.55 5.97
CA TYR A 89 -39.70 -23.42 6.64
C TYR A 89 -39.28 -23.72 8.09
N GLY A 90 -38.03 -24.16 8.24
CA GLY A 90 -37.44 -24.37 9.56
C GLY A 90 -35.93 -24.57 9.51
N PRO A 91 -35.26 -24.73 10.67
CA PRO A 91 -33.81 -24.86 10.74
C PRO A 91 -33.22 -26.13 10.11
N ARG A 92 -34.07 -27.10 9.72
CA ARG A 92 -33.67 -28.28 8.93
C ARG A 92 -33.93 -28.12 7.43
N ASP A 93 -34.58 -27.03 7.02
CA ASP A 93 -34.75 -26.70 5.61
C ASP A 93 -33.46 -26.01 5.11
N PRO A 94 -32.74 -26.63 4.14
CA PRO A 94 -31.54 -26.02 3.59
C PRO A 94 -31.82 -24.66 2.93
N GLU A 95 -33.01 -24.41 2.38
CA GLU A 95 -33.35 -23.12 1.77
C GLU A 95 -33.50 -22.02 2.81
N PHE A 96 -34.17 -22.30 3.94
CA PHE A 96 -34.26 -21.39 5.08
C PHE A 96 -32.90 -21.11 5.73
N VAL A 97 -32.06 -22.13 5.93
CA VAL A 97 -30.70 -21.97 6.49
C VAL A 97 -29.83 -21.15 5.55
N LEU A 98 -29.93 -21.39 4.24
CA LEU A 98 -29.23 -20.63 3.23
C LEU A 98 -29.73 -19.17 3.18
N ALA A 99 -31.04 -18.95 3.35
CA ALA A 99 -31.66 -17.63 3.44
C ALA A 99 -31.21 -16.86 4.70
N ALA A 100 -31.13 -17.53 5.84
CA ALA A 100 -30.68 -16.93 7.10
C ALA A 100 -29.16 -16.65 7.10
N THR A 101 -28.39 -17.42 6.34
CA THR A 101 -26.93 -17.24 6.18
C THR A 101 -26.56 -16.36 4.97
N ARG A 102 -27.53 -15.65 4.37
CA ARG A 102 -27.38 -14.88 3.11
C ARG A 102 -26.28 -13.81 3.10
N GLN A 103 -25.84 -13.32 4.27
CA GLN A 103 -24.81 -12.28 4.36
C GLN A 103 -23.52 -12.84 4.95
N ARG A 104 -22.78 -13.60 4.12
CA ARG A 104 -21.39 -13.93 4.43
C ARG A 104 -20.48 -12.88 3.83
N ASN A 105 -19.73 -12.18 4.68
CA ASN A 105 -18.66 -11.32 4.22
C ASN A 105 -17.42 -12.19 3.99
N VAL A 106 -16.91 -12.17 2.77
CA VAL A 106 -15.61 -12.72 2.43
C VAL A 106 -14.61 -11.57 2.49
N VAL A 107 -13.62 -11.72 3.35
CA VAL A 107 -12.57 -10.73 3.60
C VAL A 107 -11.29 -11.22 2.95
N LEU A 108 -10.68 -10.39 2.11
CA LEU A 108 -9.34 -10.65 1.62
C LEU A 108 -8.33 -10.33 2.74
N PRO A 109 -7.47 -11.26 3.16
CA PRO A 109 -6.51 -10.98 4.22
C PRO A 109 -5.52 -9.88 3.80
N PRO A 110 -5.23 -8.92 4.69
CA PRO A 110 -4.35 -7.79 4.39
C PRO A 110 -2.92 -8.27 4.12
N SER A 111 -2.27 -7.71 3.10
CA SER A 111 -0.90 -8.07 2.76
C SER A 111 0.11 -7.47 3.76
N PRO A 112 1.25 -8.14 4.05
CA PRO A 112 2.28 -7.60 4.96
C PRO A 112 2.92 -6.27 4.50
N HIS A 113 2.73 -5.90 3.23
CA HIS A 113 3.30 -4.71 2.57
C HIS A 113 2.24 -3.65 2.26
N GLU A 114 1.02 -3.82 2.77
CA GLU A 114 -0.09 -2.88 2.54
C GLU A 114 0.25 -1.45 2.95
N ALA A 115 1.02 -1.27 4.03
CA ALA A 115 1.45 0.05 4.51
C ALA A 115 2.27 0.85 3.49
N LEU A 116 2.90 0.19 2.52
CA LEU A 116 3.70 0.82 1.48
C LEU A 116 2.84 1.33 0.30
N ALA A 117 1.66 0.74 0.11
CA ALA A 117 0.80 0.94 -1.06
C ALA A 117 -0.70 0.99 -0.69
N VAL A 118 -1.03 1.69 0.40
CA VAL A 118 -2.41 1.86 0.89
C VAL A 118 -3.32 2.47 -0.17
N GLY A 119 -2.79 3.29 -1.09
CA GLY A 119 -3.62 3.87 -2.17
C GLY A 119 -4.30 2.85 -3.09
N ARG A 120 -3.87 1.58 -3.13
CA ARG A 120 -4.49 0.54 -3.96
C ARG A 120 -5.81 0.00 -3.40
N THR A 121 -6.00 0.00 -2.09
CA THR A 121 -7.25 -0.51 -1.46
C THR A 121 -8.46 0.37 -1.76
N ASP A 122 -8.25 1.61 -2.21
CA ASP A 122 -9.33 2.50 -2.66
C ASP A 122 -9.92 2.09 -4.01
N LEU A 123 -9.15 1.38 -4.85
CA LEU A 123 -9.55 0.96 -6.19
C LEU A 123 -10.16 -0.45 -6.20
N TYR A 124 -9.80 -1.28 -5.22
CA TYR A 124 -10.20 -2.69 -5.16
C TYR A 124 -10.95 -2.93 -3.84
N PRO A 125 -12.19 -3.43 -3.87
CA PRO A 125 -12.90 -3.77 -2.65
C PRO A 125 -12.22 -4.93 -1.92
N ASP A 126 -11.92 -4.74 -0.62
CA ASP A 126 -11.30 -5.78 0.22
C ASP A 126 -12.34 -6.67 0.94
N VAL A 127 -13.61 -6.25 0.93
CA VAL A 127 -14.74 -6.97 1.50
C VAL A 127 -15.80 -7.18 0.43
N TYR A 128 -16.10 -8.45 0.14
CA TYR A 128 -17.21 -8.84 -0.70
C TYR A 128 -18.29 -9.50 0.15
N SER A 129 -19.49 -8.92 0.14
CA SER A 129 -20.67 -9.59 0.66
C SER A 129 -21.09 -10.63 -0.38
N VAL A 130 -20.73 -11.90 -0.17
CA VAL A 130 -21.12 -12.99 -1.06
C VAL A 130 -22.53 -13.44 -0.67
N MET A 131 -23.51 -13.16 -1.53
CA MET A 131 -24.82 -13.80 -1.42
C MET A 131 -24.70 -15.25 -1.88
N THR A 132 -24.99 -16.18 -0.98
CA THR A 132 -24.94 -17.62 -1.26
C THR A 132 -26.17 -18.12 -2.01
N LEU A 133 -27.12 -17.24 -2.34
CA LEU A 133 -28.31 -17.55 -3.12
C LEU A 133 -28.54 -16.44 -4.14
N GLU A 134 -28.07 -16.67 -5.37
CA GLU A 134 -28.55 -15.97 -6.55
C GLU A 134 -29.97 -16.49 -6.86
N ILE A 135 -30.97 -16.06 -6.08
CA ILE A 135 -32.33 -16.07 -6.64
C ILE A 135 -32.31 -14.93 -7.64
N GLY A 136 -32.37 -15.27 -8.93
CA GLY A 136 -32.52 -14.32 -10.02
C GLY A 136 -33.71 -13.40 -9.78
N ILE A 137 -33.46 -12.24 -9.18
CA ILE A 137 -34.40 -11.14 -9.11
C ILE A 137 -33.69 -9.91 -9.68
N ASN A 138 -33.89 -9.82 -10.99
CA ASN A 138 -33.94 -8.64 -11.84
C ASN A 138 -32.65 -8.27 -12.64
N PRO A 139 -32.60 -8.61 -13.95
CA PRO A 139 -31.52 -8.22 -14.86
C PRO A 139 -31.68 -6.78 -15.40
N TYR A 140 -32.50 -5.92 -14.77
CA TYR A 140 -32.68 -4.53 -15.18
C TYR A 140 -32.14 -3.54 -14.13
N PRO A 141 -31.17 -2.68 -14.49
CA PRO A 141 -30.74 -1.56 -13.66
C PRO A 141 -31.76 -0.44 -13.81
N GLN A 142 -32.92 -0.57 -13.18
CA GLN A 142 -33.86 0.54 -13.06
C GLN A 142 -33.96 0.96 -11.60
N ALA A 143 -33.50 2.18 -11.37
CA ALA A 143 -33.58 2.91 -10.13
C ALA A 143 -34.99 2.82 -9.54
N LEU A 144 -35.18 1.98 -8.52
CA LEU A 144 -36.27 2.16 -7.58
C LEU A 144 -35.84 3.22 -6.56
N PRO A 145 -36.58 4.34 -6.44
CA PRO A 145 -36.30 5.32 -5.40
C PRO A 145 -36.56 4.65 -4.05
N SER A 146 -35.50 4.55 -3.25
CA SER A 146 -35.49 4.00 -1.91
C SER A 146 -36.52 4.68 -1.01
N LYS A 147 -37.67 4.02 -0.80
CA LYS A 147 -38.53 4.19 0.38
C LYS A 147 -39.21 2.85 0.69
N GLY A 148 -38.54 1.99 1.46
CA GLY A 148 -39.21 0.85 2.11
C GLY A 148 -38.59 -0.54 1.91
N ALA A 149 -37.51 -0.69 1.14
CA ALA A 149 -36.74 -1.94 1.18
C ALA A 149 -35.96 -1.96 2.50
N GLY A 150 -36.36 -2.87 3.41
CA GLY A 150 -35.66 -3.09 4.68
C GLY A 150 -34.16 -3.44 4.47
N PRO A 151 -33.39 -3.62 5.56
CA PRO A 151 -31.92 -3.75 5.56
C PRO A 151 -31.34 -4.93 4.74
N ILE A 152 -32.17 -5.65 3.99
CA ILE A 152 -31.89 -6.85 3.21
C ILE A 152 -31.13 -6.54 1.90
N PHE A 153 -31.32 -5.37 1.28
CA PHE A 153 -30.70 -5.03 -0.03
C PHE A 153 -29.66 -3.90 0.02
N GLY A 154 -29.57 -3.17 1.14
CA GLY A 154 -28.78 -1.93 1.26
C GLY A 154 -27.38 -2.07 1.87
N ARG A 155 -26.87 -3.30 2.03
CA ARG A 155 -25.52 -3.57 2.55
C ARG A 155 -24.60 -4.24 1.52
N ALA A 156 -24.94 -4.16 0.23
CA ALA A 156 -23.87 -4.10 -0.75
C ALA A 156 -23.05 -2.87 -0.35
N ILE A 157 -21.86 -3.11 0.15
CA ILE A 157 -20.92 -2.08 0.55
C ILE A 157 -20.44 -1.44 -0.74
N GLU A 158 -21.32 -0.67 -1.39
CA GLU A 158 -20.90 0.36 -2.32
C GLU A 158 -20.14 1.35 -1.44
N ASN A 159 -18.83 1.10 -1.30
CA ASN A 159 -17.89 2.11 -0.86
C ASN A 159 -17.94 3.21 -1.93
N VAL A 160 -18.97 4.06 -1.90
CA VAL A 160 -19.10 5.24 -2.75
C VAL A 160 -18.05 6.22 -2.26
N THR A 161 -16.79 5.92 -2.56
CA THR A 161 -15.68 6.80 -2.30
C THR A 161 -15.81 7.97 -3.26
N SER A 162 -15.90 9.18 -2.73
CA SER A 162 -16.09 10.37 -3.56
C SER A 162 -14.99 10.41 -4.64
N PRO A 163 -15.33 10.59 -5.94
CA PRO A 163 -14.34 10.57 -7.03
C PRO A 163 -13.20 11.57 -6.82
N ARG A 164 -13.50 12.71 -6.20
CA ARG A 164 -12.52 13.74 -5.82
C ARG A 164 -11.52 13.26 -4.77
N ARG A 165 -11.88 12.31 -3.91
CA ARG A 165 -10.99 11.69 -2.92
C ARG A 165 -10.05 10.68 -3.59
N LEU A 166 -10.56 9.88 -4.52
CA LEU A 166 -9.76 8.98 -5.36
C LEU A 166 -8.73 9.75 -6.20
N LEU A 167 -9.10 10.92 -6.73
CA LEU A 167 -8.22 11.73 -7.58
C LEU A 167 -6.99 12.27 -6.84
N VAL A 168 -7.13 12.60 -5.56
CA VAL A 168 -6.02 13.11 -4.71
C VAL A 168 -5.13 11.95 -4.23
N GLY A 169 -5.71 10.76 -4.07
CA GLY A 169 -5.01 9.58 -3.60
C GLY A 169 -4.55 9.71 -2.15
N HIS A 170 -4.01 8.60 -1.63
CA HIS A 170 -3.38 8.57 -0.31
C HIS A 170 -1.91 8.94 -0.39
N PHE A 171 -1.42 9.69 0.60
CA PHE A 171 0.01 9.95 0.75
C PHE A 171 0.67 8.72 1.39
N ASP A 172 1.25 7.85 0.56
CA ASP A 172 1.98 6.63 0.93
C ASP A 172 3.38 6.60 0.27
N LEU A 173 4.17 5.57 0.56
CA LEU A 173 5.53 5.48 0.02
C LEU A 173 5.52 5.36 -1.51
N LEU A 174 4.55 4.64 -2.06
CA LEU A 174 4.39 4.48 -3.50
C LEU A 174 4.13 5.83 -4.18
N PHE A 175 3.32 6.71 -3.59
CA PHE A 175 3.09 8.08 -4.07
C PHE A 175 4.41 8.87 -4.12
N VAL A 176 5.24 8.80 -3.08
CA VAL A 176 6.55 9.47 -3.07
C VAL A 176 7.48 8.90 -4.14
N MET A 177 7.43 7.59 -4.40
CA MET A 177 8.23 6.96 -5.45
C MET A 177 7.76 7.28 -6.86
N VAL A 178 6.45 7.37 -7.08
CA VAL A 178 5.90 7.65 -8.42
C VAL A 178 6.03 9.14 -8.76
N TYR A 179 5.83 10.05 -7.81
CA TYR A 179 5.80 11.49 -8.07
C TYR A 179 7.02 12.25 -7.54
N GLY A 180 7.51 11.92 -6.34
CA GLY A 180 8.62 12.62 -5.70
C GLY A 180 10.00 12.19 -6.21
N TYR A 181 10.19 10.90 -6.48
CA TYR A 181 11.48 10.36 -6.91
C TYR A 181 11.92 10.84 -8.30
N PRO A 182 11.04 10.99 -9.31
CA PRO A 182 11.43 11.64 -10.57
C PRO A 182 11.94 13.07 -10.37
N LEU A 183 11.31 13.84 -9.47
CA LEU A 183 11.75 15.21 -9.14
C LEU A 183 13.13 15.20 -8.47
N LEU A 184 13.39 14.24 -7.57
CA LEU A 184 14.71 14.03 -6.97
C LEU A 184 15.77 13.75 -8.03
N ILE A 185 15.49 12.87 -9.00
CA ILE A 185 16.41 12.55 -10.09
C ILE A 185 16.75 13.82 -10.86
N ILE A 186 15.75 14.61 -11.26
CA ILE A 186 15.95 15.85 -12.01
C ILE A 186 16.78 16.84 -11.19
N ALA A 187 16.44 17.06 -9.92
CA ALA A 187 17.16 17.99 -9.05
C ALA A 187 18.63 17.58 -8.84
N LEU A 188 18.94 16.28 -8.76
CA LEU A 188 20.31 15.80 -8.61
C LEU A 188 21.12 15.84 -9.91
N THR A 189 20.46 15.86 -11.07
CA THR A 189 21.12 15.70 -12.38
C THR A 189 21.16 16.97 -13.22
N CYS A 190 20.27 17.94 -13.01
CA CYS A 190 20.14 19.13 -13.87
C CYS A 190 21.43 19.97 -13.94
N ASN A 191 22.15 20.10 -12.82
CA ASN A 191 23.34 20.93 -12.70
C ASN A 191 24.65 20.12 -12.78
N LEU A 192 24.66 19.00 -13.52
CA LEU A 192 25.80 18.08 -13.49
C LEU A 192 27.14 18.74 -13.87
N LEU A 193 27.13 19.52 -14.96
CA LEU A 193 28.27 20.27 -15.49
C LEU A 193 27.99 21.77 -15.68
N ALA A 194 26.71 22.18 -15.66
CA ALA A 194 26.31 23.56 -15.99
C ALA A 194 26.96 24.57 -15.03
N THR A 195 26.84 24.33 -13.72
CA THR A 195 27.39 25.19 -12.67
C THR A 195 28.90 25.37 -12.81
N GLU A 196 29.65 24.28 -13.00
CA GLU A 196 31.12 24.36 -13.12
C GLU A 196 31.59 25.02 -14.41
N ARG A 197 30.78 24.93 -15.47
CA ARG A 197 31.06 25.58 -16.74
C ARG A 197 30.80 27.09 -16.66
N GLU A 198 29.73 27.50 -15.98
CA GLU A 198 29.37 28.91 -15.78
C GLU A 198 30.34 29.62 -14.83
N GLU A 199 30.79 28.93 -13.77
CA GLU A 199 31.78 29.47 -12.81
C GLU A 199 33.22 29.43 -13.34
N GLY A 200 33.47 28.80 -14.50
CA GLY A 200 34.81 28.62 -15.08
C GLY A 200 35.69 27.59 -14.36
N THR A 201 35.22 27.01 -13.25
CA THR A 201 35.92 25.98 -12.46
C THR A 201 36.26 24.74 -13.29
N LEU A 202 35.41 24.38 -14.26
CA LEU A 202 35.65 23.22 -15.13
C LEU A 202 36.95 23.35 -15.93
N ALA A 203 37.28 24.55 -16.41
CA ALA A 203 38.53 24.78 -17.15
C ALA A 203 39.77 24.62 -16.25
N LEU A 204 39.67 25.05 -14.99
CA LEU A 204 40.74 24.88 -13.99
C LEU A 204 40.96 23.42 -13.63
N VAL A 205 39.88 22.63 -13.46
CA VAL A 205 39.98 21.19 -13.17
C VAL A 205 40.60 20.43 -14.36
N LEU A 206 40.25 20.80 -15.59
CA LEU A 206 40.80 20.18 -16.80
C LEU A 206 42.24 20.60 -17.13
N ALA A 207 42.76 21.67 -16.51
CA ALA A 207 44.18 22.03 -16.60
C ALA A 207 45.07 21.07 -15.78
N GLN A 208 44.48 20.28 -14.88
CA GLN A 208 45.15 19.18 -14.19
C GLN A 208 45.19 17.93 -15.08
N PRO A 209 46.05 16.93 -14.80
CA PRO A 209 46.14 15.68 -15.58
C PRO A 209 44.92 14.75 -15.37
N ILE A 210 43.70 15.27 -15.56
CA ILE A 210 42.42 14.59 -15.38
C ILE A 210 41.64 14.68 -16.69
N ARG A 211 41.12 13.54 -17.16
CA ARG A 211 40.29 13.49 -18.37
C ARG A 211 38.86 13.89 -18.02
N LEU A 212 38.22 14.67 -18.90
CA LEU A 212 36.80 15.03 -18.77
C LEU A 212 35.90 13.80 -18.56
N ARG A 213 36.12 12.72 -19.31
CA ARG A 213 35.36 11.48 -19.17
C ARG A 213 35.44 10.88 -17.77
N THR A 214 36.61 10.96 -17.12
CA THR A 214 36.81 10.46 -15.76
C THR A 214 36.07 11.31 -14.73
N LEU A 215 36.10 12.64 -14.89
CA LEU A 215 35.37 13.58 -14.06
C LEU A 215 33.85 13.36 -14.16
N VAL A 216 33.32 13.31 -15.39
CA VAL A 216 31.90 13.09 -15.64
C VAL A 216 31.45 11.72 -15.15
N ALA A 217 32.23 10.66 -15.40
CA ALA A 217 31.92 9.32 -14.91
C ALA A 217 31.86 9.28 -13.37
N ALA A 218 32.79 9.95 -12.66
CA ALA A 218 32.76 10.02 -11.21
C ALA A 218 31.51 10.75 -10.69
N LYS A 219 31.14 11.88 -11.31
CA LYS A 219 29.91 12.63 -10.97
C LYS A 219 28.64 11.81 -11.18
N ILE A 220 28.54 11.11 -12.31
CA ILE A 220 27.42 10.23 -12.62
C ILE A 220 27.39 9.05 -11.66
N ALA A 221 28.52 8.42 -11.37
CA ALA A 221 28.59 7.28 -10.48
C ALA A 221 28.14 7.63 -9.05
N LEU A 222 28.56 8.79 -8.52
CA LEU A 222 28.15 9.23 -7.18
C LEU A 222 26.66 9.57 -7.10
N ARG A 223 26.16 10.39 -8.04
CA ARG A 223 24.74 10.76 -8.07
C ARG A 223 23.84 9.56 -8.40
N GLY A 224 24.23 8.75 -9.37
CA GLY A 224 23.55 7.51 -9.73
C GLY A 224 23.56 6.50 -8.59
N GLY A 225 24.68 6.36 -7.88
CA GLY A 225 24.76 5.52 -6.68
C GLY A 225 23.84 6.00 -5.56
N LEU A 226 23.72 7.31 -5.35
CA LEU A 226 22.78 7.89 -4.38
C LEU A 226 21.33 7.64 -4.78
N ILE A 227 20.99 7.86 -6.06
CA ILE A 227 19.66 7.64 -6.63
C ILE A 227 19.26 6.16 -6.47
N VAL A 228 20.07 5.24 -7.01
CA VAL A 228 19.84 3.79 -6.91
C VAL A 228 19.80 3.32 -5.46
N GLY A 229 20.75 3.77 -4.65
CA GLY A 229 20.80 3.45 -3.23
C GLY A 229 19.51 3.83 -2.52
N LEU A 230 18.98 5.03 -2.78
CA LEU A 230 17.74 5.48 -2.16
C LEU A 230 16.50 4.73 -2.67
N ALA A 231 16.43 4.43 -3.97
CA ALA A 231 15.35 3.62 -4.54
C ALA A 231 15.29 2.21 -3.95
N LEU A 232 16.44 1.63 -3.59
CA LEU A 232 16.49 0.30 -2.97
C LEU A 232 16.27 0.38 -1.46
N LEU A 233 16.89 1.36 -0.79
CA LEU A 233 16.81 1.49 0.67
C LEU A 233 15.42 1.88 1.15
N CYS A 234 14.71 2.77 0.46
CA CYS A 234 13.39 3.22 0.92
C CYS A 234 12.36 2.08 1.02
N PRO A 235 12.17 1.21 0.01
CA PRO A 235 11.31 0.04 0.14
C PRO A 235 11.80 -0.95 1.20
N VAL A 236 13.11 -1.20 1.29
CA VAL A 236 13.68 -2.12 2.30
C VAL A 236 13.42 -1.62 3.71
N ILE A 237 13.65 -0.33 3.97
CA ILE A 237 13.35 0.31 5.25
C ILE A 237 11.84 0.27 5.52
N GLY A 238 11.03 0.52 4.50
CA GLY A 238 9.58 0.43 4.61
C GLY A 238 9.09 -0.96 5.00
N ILE A 239 9.64 -2.02 4.38
CA ILE A 239 9.34 -3.41 4.73
C ILE A 239 9.85 -3.75 6.13
N ALA A 240 11.06 -3.32 6.48
CA ALA A 240 11.63 -3.56 7.82
C ALA A 240 10.81 -2.85 8.91
N ALA A 241 10.31 -1.65 8.63
CA ALA A 241 9.41 -0.93 9.54
C ALA A 241 8.05 -1.64 9.65
N SER A 242 7.46 -2.08 8.54
CA SER A 242 6.15 -2.74 8.57
C SER A 242 6.18 -4.12 9.24
N THR A 243 7.29 -4.86 9.08
CA THR A 243 7.54 -6.14 9.75
C THR A 243 7.98 -5.97 11.21
N GLY A 244 8.69 -4.90 11.55
CA GLY A 244 9.09 -4.59 12.92
C GLY A 244 7.92 -4.08 13.79
N PHE A 245 6.90 -3.47 13.19
CA PHE A 245 5.64 -3.12 13.86
C PHE A 245 4.64 -4.30 13.92
N ALA A 246 4.84 -5.34 13.11
CA ALA A 246 4.22 -6.64 13.34
C ALA A 246 4.96 -7.32 14.50
N ALA A 247 4.59 -6.97 15.73
CA ALA A 247 5.09 -7.62 16.93
C ALA A 247 5.00 -9.17 16.80
N PRO A 248 5.94 -9.91 17.39
CA PRO A 248 6.05 -11.36 17.26
C PRO A 248 4.84 -12.04 17.90
N GLY A 249 3.93 -12.51 17.06
CA GLY A 249 2.70 -13.15 17.51
C GLY A 249 1.89 -13.75 16.37
N ASP A 250 2.51 -14.61 15.56
CA ASP A 250 1.87 -15.87 15.15
C ASP A 250 2.89 -16.76 14.41
N GLY A 251 3.83 -17.29 15.19
CA GLY A 251 4.38 -18.61 14.90
C GLY A 251 3.45 -19.62 15.56
N THR A 252 2.90 -20.53 14.77
CA THR A 252 2.15 -21.73 15.17
C THR A 252 0.70 -21.51 15.67
N ARG A 253 -0.29 -21.74 14.80
CA ARG A 253 -1.12 -22.97 14.75
C ARG A 253 -2.18 -22.90 13.67
#